data_AF-A0A0M9Y805-F1
#
_entry.id   AF-A0A0M9Y805-F1
#
_cell.length_a   1.000
_cell.length_b   1.000
_cell.length_c   1.000
_cell.angle_alpha   90.00
_cell.angle_beta   90.00
_cell.angle_gamma   90.00
#
_symmetry.space_group_name_H-M   'P 1'
#
loop_
_entity.id
_entity.type
_entity.pdbx_description
1 polymer ?
#
loop_
_entity_poly.entity_id
_entity_poly.type
_entity_poly.pdbx_seq_one_letter_code
_entity_poly.pdbx_strand_id
1 'polypeptide(L)' 'MHQRLFPTVRQARLEIFQWLTYYNARRRHSALNYLSPAEFEQQHQRERRITLAA' A
#
# COMPACT_ATOMS: atom_id res chain seq x y z
N MET A 1 -8.67 11.59 11.68
CA MET A 1 -8.91 10.13 11.56
C MET A 1 -10.24 9.83 12.25
N HIS A 2 -11.13 9.10 11.59
CA HIS A 2 -12.42 8.71 12.20
C HIS A 2 -12.23 7.43 13.00
N GLN A 3 -12.66 7.43 14.26
CA GLN A 3 -12.66 6.23 15.09
C GLN A 3 -13.88 5.38 14.73
N ARG A 4 -13.68 4.06 14.60
CA ARG A 4 -14.74 3.10 14.33
C ARG A 4 -14.68 1.98 15.36
N LEU A 5 -15.80 1.70 16.00
CA LEU A 5 -15.95 0.54 16.89
C LEU A 5 -16.37 -0.68 16.07
N PHE A 6 -15.77 -1.84 16.37
CA PHE A 6 -16.10 -3.10 15.73
C PHE A 6 -16.73 -4.05 16.75
N PRO A 7 -17.93 -4.59 16.47
CA PRO A 7 -18.60 -5.59 17.30
C PRO A 7 -17.78 -6.85 17.59
N THR A 8 -16.89 -7.24 16.67
CA THR A 8 -16.04 -8.42 16.83
C THR A 8 -14.63 -8.18 16.28
N VAL A 9 -13.65 -8.90 16.83
CA VAL A 9 -12.27 -8.92 16.32
C VAL A 9 -12.22 -9.38 14.86
N ARG A 10 -13.09 -10.31 14.46
CA ARG A 10 -13.18 -10.79 13.06
C ARG A 10 -13.55 -9.67 12.11
N GLN A 11 -14.55 -8.86 12.47
CA GLN A 11 -14.96 -7.72 11.64
C GLN A 11 -13.87 -6.65 11.55
N ALA A 12 -13.22 -6.33 12.68
CA ALA A 12 -12.08 -5.40 12.69
C ALA A 12 -10.97 -5.88 11.76
N ARG A 13 -10.61 -7.17 11.82
CA ARG A 13 -9.57 -7.76 10.97
C ARG A 13 -9.91 -7.67 9.49
N LEU A 14 -11.16 -7.95 9.10
CA LEU A 14 -11.58 -7.87 7.71
C LEU A 14 -11.46 -6.44 7.16
N GLU A 15 -11.94 -5.46 7.91
CA GLU A 15 -11.93 -4.05 7.53
C GLU A 15 -10.50 -3.50 7.46
N ILE A 16 -9.65 -3.83 8.43
CA ILE A 16 -8.22 -3.47 8.41
C ILE A 16 -7.53 -4.09 7.19
N PHE A 17 -7.79 -5.37 6.90
CA PHE A 17 -7.19 -6.04 5.75
C PHE A 17 -7.63 -5.43 4.41
N GLN A 18 -8.93 -5.11 4.27
CA GLN A 18 -9.44 -4.41 3.10
C GLN A 18 -8.79 -3.04 2.94
N TRP A 19 -8.67 -2.28 4.03
CA TRP A 19 -8.01 -0.98 4.02
C TRP A 19 -6.53 -1.09 3.63
N LEU A 20 -5.78 -2.02 4.24
CA LEU A 20 -4.37 -2.25 3.90
C LEU A 20 -4.19 -2.65 2.43
N THR A 21 -5.05 -3.53 1.93
CA THR A 21 -5.01 -3.97 0.52
C THR A 21 -5.25 -2.80 -0.42
N TYR A 22 -6.25 -1.96 -0.14
CA TYR A 22 -6.49 -0.75 -0.92
C TYR A 22 -5.31 0.23 -0.82
N TYR A 23 -4.83 0.49 0.40
CA TYR A 23 -3.76 1.46 0.66
C TYR A 23 -2.49 1.08 -0.09
N ASN A 24 -2.04 -0.17 0.03
CA ASN A 24 -0.78 -0.61 -0.54
C ASN A 24 -0.85 -0.82 -2.06
N ALA A 25 -1.98 -1.29 -2.60
CA ALA A 25 -2.07 -1.70 -4.00
C ALA A 25 -2.74 -0.68 -4.93
N ARG A 26 -3.49 0.31 -4.41
CA ARG A 26 -4.34 1.18 -5.24
C ARG A 26 -4.33 2.65 -4.86
N ARG A 27 -4.17 2.97 -3.57
CA ARG A 27 -4.19 4.37 -3.12
C ARG A 27 -3.00 5.11 -3.69
N ARG A 28 -3.26 6.18 -4.44
CA ARG A 28 -2.22 7.04 -5.00
C ARG A 28 -1.77 8.07 -3.98
N HIS A 29 -0.46 8.30 -3.93
CA HIS A 29 0.14 9.28 -3.04
C HIS A 29 0.85 10.37 -3.85
N SER A 30 0.52 11.65 -3.61
CA SER A 30 1.14 12.78 -4.32
C SER A 30 2.66 12.82 -4.12
N ALA A 31 3.14 12.45 -2.92
CA ALA A 31 4.57 12.31 -2.63
C ALA A 31 5.27 11.20 -3.43
N LEU A 32 4.52 10.23 -3.96
CA LEU A 32 5.03 9.13 -4.78
C LEU A 32 4.72 9.35 -6.27
N ASN A 33 4.61 10.61 -6.71
CA ASN A 33 4.22 10.96 -8.07
C ASN A 33 2.90 10.30 -8.52
N TYR A 34 1.95 10.21 -7.60
CA TYR A 34 0.65 9.56 -7.80
C TYR A 34 0.72 8.05 -8.10
N LEU A 35 1.80 7.38 -7.69
CA LEU A 35 1.86 5.92 -7.62
C LEU A 35 1.27 5.41 -6.30
N SER A 36 0.82 4.16 -6.31
CA SER A 36 0.59 3.39 -5.08
C SER A 36 1.92 2.94 -4.47
N PRO A 37 1.93 2.60 -3.16
CA PRO A 37 3.14 2.10 -2.50
C PRO A 37 3.75 0.87 -3.21
N ALA A 38 2.92 -0.07 -3.65
CA ALA A 38 3.39 -1.25 -4.37
C ALA A 38 3.99 -0.91 -5.74
N GLU A 39 3.37 -0.01 -6.50
CA GLU A 39 3.91 0.44 -7.80
C GLU A 39 5.24 1.18 -7.64
N PHE A 40 5.34 2.04 -6.64
CA PHE A 40 6.56 2.74 -6.28
C PHE A 40 7.68 1.75 -5.94
N GLU A 41 7.42 0.79 -5.06
CA GLU A 41 8.41 -0.23 -4.72
C GLU A 41 8.83 -1.04 -5.95
N GLN A 42 7.90 -1.48 -6.79
CA GLN A 42 8.21 -2.19 -8.03
C GLN A 42 9.10 -1.37 -8.98
N GLN A 43 8.89 -0.06 -9.09
CA GLN A 43 9.76 0.81 -9.88
C GLN A 43 11.17 0.89 -9.26
N HIS A 44 11.26 1.15 -7.96
CA HIS A 44 12.55 1.20 -7.25
C HIS A 44 13.31 -0.14 -7.33
N GLN A 45 12.63 -1.28 -7.22
CA GLN A 45 13.24 -2.59 -7.38
C GLN A 45 13.82 -2.79 -8.79
N ARG A 46 13.11 -2.34 -9.83
CA ARG A 46 13.58 -2.42 -11.22
C ARG A 46 14.83 -1.57 -11.43
N GLU A 47 14.83 -0.33 -10.95
CA GLU A 47 15.98 0.58 -11.03
C GLU A 47 17.22 0.00 -10.33
N ARG A 48 17.05 -0.55 -9.11
CA ARG A 48 18.14 -1.23 -8.39
C ARG A 48 18.68 -2.43 -9.16
N ARG A 49 17.81 -3.25 -9.74
CA ARG A 49 18.21 -4.42 -10.54
C ARG A 49 18.99 -4.04 -11.79
N ILE A 50 18.60 -2.96 -12.48
CA ILE A 50 19.34 -2.45 -13.64
C ILE A 50 20.74 -2.00 -13.21
N THR A 51 20.82 -1.27 -12.10
CA THR A 51 22.10 -0.78 -11.55
C THR A 51 23.05 -1.92 -11.17
N LEU A 52 22.52 -3.02 -10.62
CA LEU A 52 23.32 -4.20 -10.25
C LEU A 52 23.80 -5.03 -11.45
N ALA A 53 23.19 -4.86 -12.62
CA ALA A 53 23.49 -5.64 -13.83
C ALA A 53 24.38 -4.88 -14.84
N ALA A 54 24.69 -3.61 -14.58
CA ALA A 54 25.56 -2.76 -15.38
C ALA A 54 26.97 -2.69 -14.78
#